data_AF-A0A445BEU8-F1
#
_entry.id   AF-A0A445BEU8-F1
#
_cell.length_a   1.000
_cell.length_b   1.000
_cell.length_c   1.000
_cell.angle_alpha   90.00
_cell.angle_beta   90.00
_cell.angle_gamma   90.00
#
_symmetry.space_group_name_H-M   'P 1'
#
loop_
_entity.id
_entity.type
_entity.pdbx_description
1 polymer ?
#
loop_
_entity_poly.entity_id
_entity_poly.type
_entity_poly.pdbx_seq_one_letter_code
_entity_poly.pdbx_strand_id
1 'polypeptide(L)'
;MAHQNGSFPRITYQQQLQLLQQQQQQVLIQQQHHLQQRHQQHQRQQQQQLEQHPRVSTNIIANGHVAGPQNQRLSLTPCSTRLRSDPKQDHKPDNYEDLQLGFDPRVFSSLEQYMPPDMLNKPRDVKAQYMSSILMRYSSEGDRVRIQKHKEYRQKIMSTYQPLYKEIYTMDAENFFVPSFLDAIRENTEAGFRRILAEPTRGIYTFEMLQPEFCEMLVSEVDNFERWVHESKIKIMRPNTMNKFGVVLDDFGMESMLDKLMKDFIRPLSRVFFAEFGGCSLDTHHGFIVEYGIHRDRELGFHVDDSEVTLNVCLGKEFSGGELFFRGARCDAHVNSDSQLEEIFDYSHVPGQAILHSGRHRHGAKATVSGKRMNLILWCRSSTFREMIKYQRAFAGWCGECRRKKKERERLSIAATKQELLKRRMAL
;
A
#
# COMPACT_ATOMS: atom_id res chain seq x y z
N MET A 1 49.46 12.68 -17.44
CA MET A 1 48.76 12.79 -16.14
C MET A 1 47.36 12.23 -16.32
N ALA A 2 47.09 11.07 -15.72
CA ALA A 2 45.83 10.36 -15.85
C ALA A 2 44.79 10.96 -14.89
N HIS A 3 43.63 11.36 -15.41
CA HIS A 3 42.48 11.78 -14.59
C HIS A 3 41.60 10.57 -14.27
N GLN A 4 41.38 10.37 -12.99
CA GLN A 4 40.65 9.26 -12.38
C GLN A 4 39.15 9.36 -12.65
N ASN A 5 38.56 8.29 -13.19
CA ASN A 5 37.12 8.06 -13.24
C ASN A 5 36.62 7.65 -11.84
N GLY A 6 35.88 8.53 -11.17
CA GLY A 6 35.17 8.20 -9.94
C GLY A 6 33.86 7.47 -10.24
N SER A 7 33.86 6.14 -10.13
CA SER A 7 32.62 5.36 -10.14
C SER A 7 31.90 5.53 -8.79
N PHE A 8 30.68 6.06 -8.81
CA PHE A 8 29.79 5.96 -7.64
C PHE A 8 29.36 4.49 -7.47
N PRO A 9 29.42 3.92 -6.25
CA PRO A 9 29.07 2.52 -6.03
C PRO A 9 27.57 2.30 -6.25
N ARG A 10 27.22 1.40 -7.18
CA ARG A 10 25.84 0.91 -7.36
C ARG A 10 25.46 0.05 -6.16
N ILE A 11 24.43 0.47 -5.44
CA ILE A 11 23.86 -0.25 -4.30
C ILE A 11 23.15 -1.52 -4.80
N THR A 12 23.52 -2.69 -4.28
CA THR A 12 22.96 -3.98 -4.70
C THR A 12 21.51 -4.14 -4.21
N TYR A 13 20.71 -5.01 -4.86
CA TYR A 13 19.32 -5.30 -4.45
C TYR A 13 19.20 -5.73 -2.97
N GLN A 14 20.18 -6.48 -2.46
CA GLN A 14 20.28 -6.80 -1.03
C GLN A 14 20.49 -5.57 -0.15
N GLN A 15 21.33 -4.61 -0.57
CA GLN A 15 21.55 -3.37 0.16
C GLN A 15 20.31 -2.44 0.11
N GLN A 16 19.51 -2.51 -0.95
CA GLN A 16 18.22 -1.80 -1.04
C GLN A 16 17.16 -2.41 -0.10
N LEU A 17 17.11 -3.74 0.01
CA LEU A 17 16.29 -4.43 1.01
C LEU A 17 16.74 -4.11 2.44
N GLN A 18 18.06 -3.99 2.66
CA GLN A 18 18.64 -3.61 3.95
C GLN A 18 18.30 -2.16 4.32
N LEU A 19 18.32 -1.23 3.35
CA LEU A 19 17.89 0.15 3.52
C LEU A 19 16.39 0.26 3.80
N LEU A 20 15.57 -0.56 3.13
CA LEU A 20 14.12 -0.61 3.37
C LEU A 20 13.81 -1.18 4.76
N GLN A 21 14.52 -2.24 5.18
CA GLN A 21 14.43 -2.76 6.54
C GLN A 21 14.89 -1.71 7.57
N GLN A 22 16.01 -1.02 7.33
CA GLN A 22 16.47 0.07 8.20
C GLN A 22 15.46 1.23 8.31
N GLN A 23 14.74 1.56 7.23
CA GLN A 23 13.70 2.58 7.26
C GLN A 23 12.47 2.13 8.06
N GLN A 24 11.99 0.90 7.85
CA GLN A 24 10.91 0.31 8.66
C GLN A 24 11.31 0.24 10.14
N GLN A 25 12.58 -0.02 10.40
CA GLN A 25 13.19 -0.10 11.72
C GLN A 25 13.33 1.25 12.41
N GLN A 26 13.71 2.31 11.69
CA GLN A 26 13.69 3.68 12.22
C GLN A 26 12.28 4.14 12.61
N VAL A 27 11.27 3.73 11.86
CA VAL A 27 9.86 3.99 12.20
C VAL A 27 9.47 3.27 13.49
N LEU A 28 9.83 1.99 13.64
CA LEU A 28 9.65 1.24 14.88
C LEU A 28 10.37 1.90 16.08
N ILE A 29 11.59 2.40 15.90
CA ILE A 29 12.36 3.12 16.93
C ILE A 29 11.63 4.40 17.37
N GLN A 30 11.13 5.19 16.41
CA GLN A 30 10.38 6.41 16.70
C GLN A 30 9.08 6.09 17.45
N GLN A 31 8.39 4.99 17.10
CA GLN A 31 7.24 4.49 17.84
C GLN A 31 7.60 4.12 19.29
N GLN A 32 8.76 3.48 19.51
CA GLN A 32 9.21 3.10 20.85
C GLN A 32 9.52 4.30 21.74
N HIS A 33 10.21 5.30 21.21
CA HIS A 33 10.61 6.51 21.94
C HIS A 33 9.39 7.35 22.34
N HIS A 34 8.39 7.46 21.47
CA HIS A 34 7.19 8.23 21.75
C HIS A 34 6.26 7.54 22.76
N LEU A 35 6.22 6.20 22.78
CA LEU A 35 5.52 5.43 23.82
C LEU A 35 6.16 5.61 25.20
N GLN A 36 7.49 5.69 25.28
CA GLN A 36 8.19 5.99 26.53
C GLN A 36 7.87 7.40 27.04
N GLN A 37 7.81 8.39 26.15
CA GLN A 37 7.42 9.76 26.52
C GLN A 37 5.98 9.80 27.08
N ARG A 38 5.04 9.08 26.47
CA ARG A 38 3.67 8.97 26.99
C ARG A 38 3.60 8.25 28.33
N HIS A 39 4.36 7.17 28.52
CA HIS A 39 4.37 6.44 29.79
C HIS A 39 4.94 7.30 30.92
N GLN A 40 6.00 8.07 30.65
CA GLN A 40 6.56 9.02 31.60
C GLN A 40 5.62 10.20 31.91
N GLN A 41 4.85 10.68 30.93
CA GLN A 41 3.81 11.70 31.19
C GLN A 41 2.68 11.13 32.03
N HIS A 42 2.26 9.90 31.80
CA HIS A 42 1.17 9.28 32.54
C HIS A 42 1.56 8.93 33.99
N GLN A 43 2.80 8.47 34.20
CA GLN A 43 3.36 8.28 35.54
C GLN A 43 3.45 9.61 36.32
N ARG A 44 3.88 10.69 35.66
CA ARG A 44 3.90 12.04 36.27
C ARG A 44 2.50 12.53 36.65
N GLN A 45 1.49 12.27 35.82
CA GLN A 45 0.10 12.62 36.13
C GLN A 45 -0.47 11.79 37.29
N GLN A 46 -0.15 10.49 37.38
CA GLN A 46 -0.57 9.65 38.50
C GLN A 46 0.09 10.05 39.82
N GLN A 47 1.38 10.42 39.79
CA GLN A 47 2.08 10.94 40.99
C GLN A 47 1.44 12.25 41.48
N GLN A 48 1.10 13.16 40.57
CA GLN A 48 0.42 14.41 40.93
C GLN A 48 -1.00 14.20 41.49
N GLN A 49 -1.71 13.13 41.09
CA GLN A 49 -3.02 12.79 41.64
C GLN A 49 -2.94 12.13 43.03
N LEU A 50 -1.87 11.37 43.31
CA LEU A 50 -1.64 10.74 44.62
C LEU A 50 -1.22 11.75 45.71
N GLU A 51 -0.59 12.87 45.32
CA GLU A 51 -0.21 13.95 46.25
C GLU A 51 -1.39 14.85 46.67
N GLN A 52 -2.55 14.76 46.00
CA GLN A 52 -3.72 15.60 46.27
C GLN A 52 -4.78 14.96 47.20
N HIS A 53 -4.61 13.72 47.66
CA HIS A 53 -5.56 13.04 48.56
C HIS A 53 -4.87 12.38 49.77
N PRO A 54 -5.04 12.91 51.01
CA PRO A 54 -4.54 12.25 52.22
C PRO A 54 -5.32 10.97 52.52
N ARG A 55 -4.59 9.92 52.92
CA ARG A 55 -5.11 8.60 53.31
C ARG A 55 -6.12 8.70 54.46
N VAL A 56 -7.30 8.11 54.27
CA VAL A 56 -8.21 7.75 55.37
C VAL A 56 -7.93 6.30 55.76
N SER A 57 -7.50 6.09 57.01
CA SER A 57 -7.26 4.79 57.61
C SER A 57 -8.58 4.15 58.06
N THR A 58 -8.83 2.90 57.66
CA THR A 58 -9.80 2.03 58.34
C THR A 58 -9.25 0.61 58.43
N ASN A 59 -9.04 0.18 59.69
CA ASN A 59 -8.74 -1.19 60.10
C ASN A 59 -9.99 -2.06 60.03
N ILE A 60 -9.98 -3.20 59.32
CA ILE A 60 -10.90 -4.32 59.59
C ILE A 60 -10.17 -5.67 59.40
N ILE A 61 -9.86 -6.26 60.56
CA ILE A 61 -9.86 -7.66 61.02
C ILE A 61 -9.89 -8.79 59.97
N ALA A 62 -8.89 -9.66 60.08
CA ALA A 62 -8.77 -10.97 59.44
C ALA A 62 -9.67 -12.03 60.09
N ASN A 63 -10.18 -12.97 59.30
CA ASN A 63 -10.47 -14.34 59.75
C ASN A 63 -10.33 -15.30 58.55
N GLY A 64 -9.52 -16.34 58.73
CA GLY A 64 -9.08 -17.24 57.67
C GLY A 64 -10.00 -18.42 57.39
N HIS A 65 -9.69 -19.16 56.32
CA HIS A 65 -9.94 -20.60 56.20
C HIS A 65 -8.99 -21.25 55.16
N VAL A 66 -8.20 -22.20 55.68
CA VAL A 66 -7.80 -23.52 55.15
C VAL A 66 -7.09 -23.63 53.78
N ALA A 67 -5.87 -24.18 53.86
CA ALA A 67 -5.00 -24.61 52.78
C ALA A 67 -5.42 -25.94 52.14
N GLY A 68 -5.20 -26.06 50.82
CA GLY A 68 -5.23 -27.29 50.03
C GLY A 68 -4.25 -27.17 48.84
N PRO A 69 -3.69 -28.27 48.32
CA PRO A 69 -2.29 -28.33 47.91
C PRO A 69 -1.98 -27.68 46.55
N GLN A 70 -0.74 -27.15 46.51
CA GLN A 70 -0.11 -26.45 45.40
C GLN A 70 -0.01 -27.33 44.14
N ASN A 71 -0.69 -26.93 43.07
CA ASN A 71 -0.30 -27.27 41.71
C ASN A 71 0.48 -26.07 41.15
N GLN A 72 1.80 -26.22 41.00
CA GLN A 72 2.69 -25.19 40.46
C GLN A 72 2.31 -24.88 39.00
N ARG A 73 1.37 -23.95 38.80
CA ARG A 73 1.37 -23.13 37.58
C ARG A 73 2.58 -22.22 37.68
N LEU A 74 3.57 -22.48 36.84
CA LEU A 74 4.63 -21.51 36.53
C LEU A 74 3.94 -20.23 36.03
N SER A 75 3.79 -19.26 36.95
CA SER A 75 3.38 -17.91 36.62
C SER A 75 4.52 -17.28 35.82
N LEU A 76 4.38 -17.27 34.50
CA LEU A 76 5.21 -16.42 33.66
C LEU A 76 4.89 -14.97 34.05
N THR A 77 5.85 -14.33 34.72
CA THR A 77 5.92 -12.88 34.83
C THR A 77 5.82 -12.27 33.43
N PRO A 78 5.22 -11.08 33.28
CA PRO A 78 5.10 -10.42 31.98
C PRO A 78 6.48 -9.94 31.51
N CYS A 79 7.28 -10.87 30.98
CA CYS A 79 8.53 -10.55 30.30
C CYS A 79 8.16 -9.74 29.06
N SER A 80 8.86 -8.63 28.82
CA SER A 80 8.55 -7.71 27.74
C SER A 80 8.53 -8.44 26.40
N THR A 81 7.33 -8.67 25.87
CA THR A 81 7.06 -9.22 24.54
C THR A 81 7.38 -8.17 23.47
N ARG A 82 8.63 -7.70 23.43
CA ARG A 82 9.05 -6.60 22.60
C ARG A 82 10.27 -7.03 21.80
N LEU A 83 10.15 -6.92 20.48
CA LEU A 83 11.30 -7.03 19.59
C LEU A 83 12.23 -5.83 19.81
N ARG A 84 13.51 -6.10 19.67
CA ARG A 84 14.56 -5.10 19.60
C ARG A 84 14.34 -4.25 18.35
N SER A 85 14.79 -3.01 18.47
CA SER A 85 14.88 -2.11 17.34
C SER A 85 15.86 -2.64 16.32
N ASP A 86 17.11 -2.91 16.71
CA ASP A 86 18.18 -3.35 15.79
C ASP A 86 18.31 -4.87 15.71
N PRO A 87 18.61 -5.44 14.53
CA PRO A 87 18.76 -6.88 14.38
C PRO A 87 20.12 -7.29 14.96
N LYS A 88 20.21 -8.49 15.53
CA LYS A 88 21.50 -9.06 15.89
C LYS A 88 22.16 -9.57 14.61
N GLN A 89 23.05 -8.78 14.01
CA GLN A 89 23.62 -9.04 12.68
C GLN A 89 24.33 -10.40 12.56
N ASP A 90 24.94 -10.89 13.64
CA ASP A 90 25.65 -12.18 13.65
C ASP A 90 24.74 -13.38 14.00
N HIS A 91 23.44 -13.15 14.18
CA HIS A 91 22.50 -14.22 14.50
C HIS A 91 22.02 -14.92 13.23
N LYS A 92 22.23 -16.23 13.15
CA LYS A 92 21.63 -17.07 12.10
C LYS A 92 20.25 -17.55 12.57
N PRO A 93 19.15 -17.16 11.90
CA PRO A 93 17.83 -17.65 12.25
C PRO A 93 17.70 -19.17 12.04
N ASP A 94 16.85 -19.79 12.84
CA ASP A 94 16.42 -21.16 12.65
C ASP A 94 15.53 -21.28 11.40
N ASN A 95 15.47 -22.51 10.89
CA ASN A 95 14.49 -22.90 9.90
C ASN A 95 13.17 -23.28 10.60
N TYR A 96 12.06 -22.71 10.14
CA TYR A 96 10.72 -22.92 10.68
C TYR A 96 9.75 -23.63 9.70
N GLU A 97 10.21 -24.05 8.52
CA GLU A 97 9.39 -24.63 7.43
C GLU A 97 8.68 -25.94 7.85
N ASP A 98 9.27 -26.70 8.76
CA ASP A 98 8.75 -27.98 9.26
C ASP A 98 7.70 -27.83 10.38
N LEU A 99 7.51 -26.62 10.92
CA LEU A 99 6.55 -26.38 11.99
C LEU A 99 5.18 -26.01 11.43
N GLN A 100 4.12 -26.59 12.02
CA GLN A 100 2.74 -26.18 11.75
C GLN A 100 2.43 -24.85 12.46
N LEU A 101 2.85 -23.75 11.85
CA LEU A 101 2.66 -22.40 12.36
C LEU A 101 1.41 -21.75 11.75
N GLY A 102 0.74 -20.90 12.52
CA GLY A 102 -0.40 -20.10 12.04
C GLY A 102 -0.02 -18.92 11.12
N PHE A 103 1.27 -18.77 10.81
CA PHE A 103 1.82 -17.72 9.96
C PHE A 103 2.90 -18.31 9.05
N ASP A 104 3.26 -17.59 7.99
CA ASP A 104 4.31 -17.98 7.06
C ASP A 104 5.66 -18.18 7.77
N PRO A 105 6.31 -19.36 7.63
CA PRO A 105 7.61 -19.65 8.26
C PRO A 105 8.69 -18.60 8.01
N ARG A 106 8.68 -17.94 6.85
CA ARG A 106 9.67 -16.91 6.48
C ARG A 106 9.57 -15.67 7.36
N VAL A 107 8.39 -15.39 7.91
CA VAL A 107 8.18 -14.31 8.87
C VAL A 107 8.93 -14.62 10.16
N PHE A 108 8.93 -15.86 10.62
CA PHE A 108 9.65 -16.26 11.84
C PHE A 108 11.16 -16.13 11.67
N SER A 109 11.72 -16.65 10.57
CA SER A 109 13.16 -16.48 10.29
C SER A 109 13.54 -15.00 10.18
N SER A 110 12.67 -14.15 9.64
CA SER A 110 12.90 -12.70 9.54
C SER A 110 12.83 -11.98 10.88
N LEU A 111 11.89 -12.38 11.76
CA LEU A 111 11.67 -11.77 13.07
C LEU A 111 12.68 -12.23 14.12
N GLU A 112 13.24 -13.43 13.98
CA GLU A 112 14.07 -14.05 15.02
C GLU A 112 15.26 -13.17 15.40
N GLN A 113 15.96 -12.59 14.42
CA GLN A 113 17.11 -11.70 14.63
C GLN A 113 16.79 -10.44 15.46
N TYR A 114 15.50 -10.10 15.64
CA TYR A 114 15.04 -8.97 16.43
C TYR A 114 14.61 -9.38 17.84
N MET A 115 14.71 -10.65 18.23
CA MET A 115 14.33 -11.06 19.58
C MET A 115 15.32 -10.53 20.64
N PRO A 116 14.85 -10.34 21.88
CA PRO A 116 15.72 -10.06 23.02
C PRO A 116 16.85 -11.10 23.17
N PRO A 117 18.07 -10.72 23.64
CA PRO A 117 19.20 -11.64 23.72
C PRO A 117 18.96 -12.89 24.56
N ASP A 118 18.14 -12.78 25.60
CA ASP A 118 17.69 -13.87 26.46
C ASP A 118 16.75 -14.86 25.76
N MET A 119 16.05 -14.41 24.71
CA MET A 119 15.17 -15.23 23.87
C MET A 119 15.91 -15.88 22.69
N LEU A 120 16.95 -15.25 22.15
CA LEU A 120 17.71 -15.77 21.01
C LEU A 120 18.39 -17.11 21.28
N ASN A 121 18.81 -17.33 22.53
CA ASN A 121 19.46 -18.56 22.96
C ASN A 121 18.47 -19.66 23.39
N LYS A 122 17.16 -19.41 23.28
CA LYS A 122 16.12 -20.39 23.63
C LYS A 122 15.92 -21.40 22.50
N PRO A 123 15.37 -22.59 22.83
CA PRO A 123 14.95 -23.57 21.83
C PRO A 123 14.00 -22.99 20.78
N ARG A 124 14.07 -23.54 19.57
CA ARG A 124 13.33 -23.07 18.37
C ARG A 124 11.82 -22.96 18.59
N ASP A 125 11.22 -23.94 19.26
CA ASP A 125 9.80 -23.99 19.60
C ASP A 125 9.40 -22.85 20.56
N VAL A 126 10.23 -22.54 21.55
CA VAL A 126 10.02 -21.42 22.47
C VAL A 126 10.13 -20.09 21.73
N LYS A 127 11.11 -19.95 20.82
CA LYS A 127 11.25 -18.80 19.92
C LYS A 127 10.02 -18.61 19.03
N ALA A 128 9.52 -19.71 18.43
CA ALA A 128 8.32 -19.69 17.60
C ALA A 128 7.07 -19.29 18.38
N GLN A 129 6.90 -19.79 19.63
CA GLN A 129 5.79 -19.38 20.49
C GLN A 129 5.86 -17.90 20.87
N TYR A 130 7.05 -17.39 21.18
CA TYR A 130 7.26 -15.97 21.48
C TYR A 130 6.92 -15.09 20.28
N MET A 131 7.45 -15.38 19.09
CA MET A 131 7.13 -14.64 17.86
C MET A 131 5.65 -14.74 17.49
N SER A 132 5.05 -15.93 17.64
CA SER A 132 3.61 -16.11 17.45
C SER A 132 2.82 -15.19 18.37
N SER A 133 3.17 -15.11 19.66
CA SER A 133 2.48 -14.24 20.62
C SER A 133 2.52 -12.75 20.22
N ILE A 134 3.56 -12.32 19.51
CA ILE A 134 3.69 -10.97 18.97
C ILE A 134 2.80 -10.82 17.72
N LEU A 135 2.94 -11.72 16.75
CA LEU A 135 2.19 -11.69 15.48
C LEU A 135 0.67 -11.73 15.71
N MET A 136 0.22 -12.51 16.69
CA MET A 136 -1.19 -12.63 17.08
C MET A 136 -1.82 -11.31 17.55
N ARG A 137 -1.01 -10.32 17.96
CA ARG A 137 -1.52 -8.98 18.33
C ARG A 137 -1.84 -8.11 17.13
N TYR A 138 -1.24 -8.42 15.98
CA TYR A 138 -1.36 -7.66 14.74
C TYR A 138 -2.25 -8.36 13.70
N SER A 139 -2.67 -9.59 13.98
CA SER A 139 -3.56 -10.37 13.13
C SER A 139 -4.70 -10.92 13.97
N SER A 140 -5.92 -10.43 13.73
CA SER A 140 -7.10 -10.97 14.40
C SER A 140 -7.38 -12.41 13.94
N GLU A 141 -8.14 -13.18 14.73
CA GLU A 141 -8.58 -14.52 14.30
C GLU A 141 -9.36 -14.45 12.97
N GLY A 142 -10.22 -13.44 12.81
CA GLY A 142 -10.95 -13.20 11.58
C GLY A 142 -10.04 -12.96 10.37
N ASP A 143 -8.95 -12.20 10.55
CA ASP A 143 -7.98 -11.95 9.49
C ASP A 143 -7.24 -13.23 9.08
N ARG A 144 -6.80 -14.05 10.04
CA ARG A 144 -6.13 -15.32 9.75
C ARG A 144 -7.03 -16.26 8.97
N VAL A 145 -8.26 -16.46 9.44
CA VAL A 145 -9.25 -17.32 8.76
C VAL A 145 -9.50 -16.83 7.34
N ARG A 146 -9.60 -15.50 7.13
CA ARG A 146 -9.77 -14.90 5.81
C ARG A 146 -8.59 -15.18 4.89
N ILE A 147 -7.35 -14.97 5.36
CA ILE A 147 -6.12 -15.21 4.58
C ILE A 147 -6.01 -16.68 4.20
N GLN A 148 -6.25 -17.59 5.14
CA GLN A 148 -6.18 -19.03 4.90
C GLN A 148 -7.22 -19.48 3.85
N LYS A 149 -8.48 -19.03 3.99
CA LYS A 149 -9.53 -19.33 2.99
C LYS A 149 -9.20 -18.78 1.61
N HIS A 150 -8.61 -17.57 1.54
CA HIS A 150 -8.20 -16.99 0.25
C HIS A 150 -7.06 -17.81 -0.38
N LYS A 151 -6.08 -18.26 0.41
CA LYS A 151 -5.02 -19.16 -0.05
C LYS A 151 -5.55 -20.48 -0.60
N GLU A 152 -6.46 -21.14 0.11
CA GLU A 152 -7.10 -22.39 -0.33
C GLU A 152 -7.89 -22.20 -1.63
N TYR A 153 -8.62 -21.09 -1.72
CA TYR A 153 -9.35 -20.71 -2.94
C TYR A 153 -8.41 -20.53 -4.14
N ARG A 154 -7.29 -19.80 -3.99
CA ARG A 154 -6.30 -19.61 -5.06
C ARG A 154 -5.65 -20.94 -5.46
N GLN A 155 -5.27 -21.77 -4.50
CA GLN A 155 -4.71 -23.10 -4.75
C GLN A 155 -5.67 -24.02 -5.52
N LYS A 156 -6.97 -23.95 -5.23
CA LYS A 156 -7.99 -24.69 -5.97
C LYS A 156 -8.05 -24.25 -7.43
N ILE A 157 -8.03 -22.95 -7.70
CA ILE A 157 -8.03 -22.42 -9.07
C ILE A 157 -6.75 -22.84 -9.79
N MET A 158 -5.59 -22.58 -9.19
CA MET A 158 -4.29 -22.86 -9.81
C MET A 158 -4.04 -24.35 -10.09
N SER A 159 -4.68 -25.27 -9.35
CA SER A 159 -4.56 -26.71 -9.60
C SER A 159 -5.49 -27.26 -10.68
N THR A 160 -6.48 -26.48 -11.11
CA THR A 160 -7.54 -26.94 -12.02
C THR A 160 -7.64 -26.14 -13.32
N TYR A 161 -7.31 -24.85 -13.28
CA TYR A 161 -7.25 -24.01 -14.47
C TYR A 161 -6.01 -24.31 -15.31
N GLN A 162 -6.16 -24.33 -16.64
CA GLN A 162 -5.05 -24.48 -17.58
C GLN A 162 -4.86 -23.15 -18.32
N PRO A 163 -3.71 -22.46 -18.13
CA PRO A 163 -3.41 -21.23 -18.84
C PRO A 163 -3.36 -21.41 -20.36
N LEU A 164 -3.87 -20.42 -21.10
CA LEU A 164 -3.78 -20.39 -22.56
C LEU A 164 -2.37 -19.94 -23.02
N TYR A 165 -1.81 -18.93 -22.35
CA TYR A 165 -0.48 -18.38 -22.59
C TYR A 165 0.34 -18.44 -21.30
N LYS A 166 1.21 -19.44 -21.15
CA LYS A 166 2.02 -19.62 -19.93
C LYS A 166 3.10 -18.56 -19.78
N GLU A 167 3.54 -18.00 -20.88
CA GLU A 167 4.58 -16.98 -20.99
C GLU A 167 4.18 -15.67 -20.31
N ILE A 168 2.89 -15.29 -20.30
CA ILE A 168 2.45 -14.02 -19.68
C ILE A 168 2.37 -14.09 -18.13
N TYR A 169 2.61 -15.25 -17.54
CA TYR A 169 2.64 -15.46 -16.08
C TYR A 169 3.99 -15.13 -15.45
N THR A 170 5.01 -14.91 -16.28
CA THR A 170 6.33 -14.47 -15.85
C THR A 170 6.65 -13.16 -16.56
N MET A 171 7.26 -12.21 -15.86
CA MET A 171 7.63 -10.93 -16.46
C MET A 171 8.62 -11.13 -17.62
N ASP A 172 8.18 -10.80 -18.84
CA ASP A 172 8.99 -10.73 -20.05
C ASP A 172 8.93 -9.31 -20.63
N ALA A 173 9.84 -8.47 -20.15
CA ALA A 173 9.80 -7.04 -20.38
C ALA A 173 9.85 -6.67 -21.88
N GLU A 174 10.65 -7.40 -22.67
CA GLU A 174 10.88 -7.13 -24.10
C GLU A 174 9.64 -7.42 -24.95
N ASN A 175 8.82 -8.38 -24.54
CA ASN A 175 7.59 -8.74 -25.25
C ASN A 175 6.36 -8.01 -24.69
N PHE A 176 6.43 -7.51 -23.46
CA PHE A 176 5.28 -6.85 -22.83
C PHE A 176 5.24 -5.35 -23.12
N PHE A 177 6.40 -4.69 -23.14
CA PHE A 177 6.48 -3.23 -23.18
C PHE A 177 6.99 -2.70 -24.50
N VAL A 178 6.51 -1.53 -24.89
CA VAL A 178 7.06 -0.81 -26.04
C VAL A 178 8.52 -0.40 -25.77
N PRO A 179 9.40 -0.38 -26.79
CA PRO A 179 10.83 -0.09 -26.60
C PRO A 179 11.11 1.25 -25.91
N SER A 180 10.35 2.30 -26.27
CA SER A 180 10.48 3.64 -25.68
C SER A 180 10.27 3.63 -24.15
N PHE A 181 9.31 2.83 -23.67
CA PHE A 181 9.06 2.65 -22.25
C PHE A 181 10.23 1.93 -21.56
N LEU A 182 10.70 0.83 -22.15
CA LEU A 182 11.83 0.06 -21.61
C LEU A 182 13.10 0.89 -21.49
N ASP A 183 13.41 1.68 -22.52
CA ASP A 183 14.60 2.52 -22.53
C ASP A 183 14.55 3.58 -21.42
N ALA A 184 13.38 4.19 -21.19
CA ALA A 184 13.18 5.11 -20.08
C ALA A 184 13.35 4.43 -18.72
N ILE A 185 12.84 3.21 -18.54
CA ILE A 185 13.01 2.41 -17.31
C ILE A 185 14.47 2.01 -17.09
N ARG A 186 15.21 1.65 -18.15
CA ARG A 186 16.64 1.32 -18.10
C ARG A 186 17.50 2.53 -17.72
N GLU A 187 17.20 3.69 -18.29
CA GLU A 187 17.86 4.95 -17.91
C GLU A 187 17.56 5.32 -16.45
N ASN A 188 16.33 5.07 -15.99
CA ASN A 188 15.90 5.29 -14.61
C ASN A 188 16.18 6.70 -14.09
N THR A 189 16.03 7.70 -14.96
CA THR A 189 16.18 9.13 -14.63
C THR A 189 14.88 9.87 -14.83
N GLU A 190 14.68 10.96 -14.09
CA GLU A 190 13.52 11.83 -14.28
C GLU A 190 13.43 12.36 -15.73
N ALA A 191 14.57 12.75 -16.32
CA ALA A 191 14.62 13.19 -17.71
C ALA A 191 14.19 12.08 -18.67
N GLY A 192 14.62 10.83 -18.45
CA GLY A 192 14.21 9.66 -19.23
C GLY A 192 12.70 9.44 -19.18
N PHE A 193 12.13 9.44 -17.98
CA PHE A 193 10.69 9.27 -17.80
C PHE A 193 9.88 10.41 -18.43
N ARG A 194 10.33 11.67 -18.29
CA ARG A 194 9.63 12.82 -18.85
C ARG A 194 9.58 12.84 -20.38
N ARG A 195 10.44 12.08 -21.08
CA ARG A 195 10.37 11.96 -22.55
C ARG A 195 9.21 11.11 -23.03
N ILE A 196 8.75 10.15 -22.22
CA ILE A 196 7.66 9.23 -22.60
C ILE A 196 6.31 9.62 -21.96
N LEU A 197 6.33 10.44 -20.91
CA LEU A 197 5.14 10.84 -20.16
C LEU A 197 4.58 12.17 -20.67
N ALA A 198 3.26 12.21 -20.87
CA ALA A 198 2.50 13.46 -20.87
C ALA A 198 1.81 13.64 -19.50
N GLU A 199 1.77 14.88 -19.01
CA GLU A 199 1.01 15.26 -17.80
C GLU A 199 -0.14 16.20 -18.21
N PRO A 200 -1.26 15.68 -18.72
CA PRO A 200 -2.37 16.51 -19.19
C PRO A 200 -2.99 17.37 -18.08
N THR A 201 -2.95 16.88 -16.85
CA THR A 201 -3.28 17.66 -15.66
C THR A 201 -2.43 17.18 -14.49
N ARG A 202 -2.29 18.04 -13.48
CA ARG A 202 -1.35 17.85 -12.38
C ARG A 202 -1.54 16.49 -11.70
N GLY A 203 -0.50 15.67 -11.71
CA GLY A 203 -0.47 14.36 -11.04
C GLY A 203 -1.26 13.25 -11.74
N ILE A 204 -1.62 13.46 -13.01
CA ILE A 204 -2.15 12.42 -13.91
C ILE A 204 -1.16 12.32 -15.08
N TYR A 205 -0.56 11.16 -15.24
CA TYR A 205 0.42 10.92 -16.29
C TYR A 205 -0.09 9.87 -17.27
N THR A 206 0.10 10.11 -18.55
CA THR A 206 -0.31 9.21 -19.64
C THR A 206 0.88 8.87 -20.51
N PHE A 207 1.00 7.61 -20.94
CA PHE A 207 2.13 7.12 -21.73
C PHE A 207 1.78 5.84 -22.48
N GLU A 208 2.44 5.61 -23.61
CA GLU A 208 2.42 4.32 -24.29
C GLU A 208 3.25 3.31 -23.49
N MET A 209 2.67 2.14 -23.20
CA MET A 209 3.28 1.19 -22.27
C MET A 209 3.34 -0.21 -22.85
N LEU A 210 2.20 -0.79 -23.23
CA LEU A 210 2.11 -2.20 -23.60
C LEU A 210 2.17 -2.40 -25.10
N GLN A 211 2.84 -3.47 -25.52
CA GLN A 211 2.77 -3.92 -26.92
C GLN A 211 1.38 -4.47 -27.26
N PRO A 212 0.90 -4.26 -28.50
CA PRO A 212 -0.40 -4.78 -28.92
C PRO A 212 -0.55 -6.29 -28.77
N GLU A 213 0.50 -7.06 -29.04
CA GLU A 213 0.49 -8.52 -28.92
C GLU A 213 0.26 -8.97 -27.48
N PHE A 214 0.96 -8.37 -26.51
CA PHE A 214 0.73 -8.64 -25.10
C PHE A 214 -0.70 -8.28 -24.66
N CYS A 215 -1.26 -7.15 -25.14
CA CYS A 215 -2.64 -6.81 -24.87
C CYS A 215 -3.62 -7.89 -25.37
N GLU A 216 -3.42 -8.41 -26.58
CA GLU A 216 -4.25 -9.47 -27.16
C GLU A 216 -4.14 -10.80 -26.40
N MET A 217 -2.91 -11.19 -26.02
CA MET A 217 -2.67 -12.40 -25.21
C MET A 217 -3.36 -12.30 -23.85
N LEU A 218 -3.22 -11.16 -23.16
CA LEU A 218 -3.83 -10.95 -21.85
C LEU A 218 -5.36 -10.93 -21.91
N VAL A 219 -5.95 -10.30 -22.94
CA VAL A 219 -7.40 -10.33 -23.17
C VAL A 219 -7.88 -11.76 -23.42
N SER A 220 -7.18 -12.50 -24.29
CA SER A 220 -7.52 -13.88 -24.64
C SER A 220 -7.39 -14.84 -23.45
N GLU A 221 -6.37 -14.63 -22.59
CA GLU A 221 -6.20 -15.39 -21.35
C GLU A 221 -7.36 -15.16 -20.39
N VAL A 222 -7.79 -13.90 -20.22
CA VAL A 222 -8.93 -13.58 -19.36
C VAL A 222 -10.24 -14.14 -19.89
N ASP A 223 -10.48 -14.05 -21.20
CA ASP A 223 -11.64 -14.68 -21.82
C ASP A 223 -11.61 -16.21 -21.67
N ASN A 224 -10.43 -16.83 -21.74
CA ASN A 224 -10.24 -18.25 -21.46
C ASN A 224 -10.56 -18.61 -20.01
N PHE A 225 -10.06 -17.80 -19.07
CA PHE A 225 -10.34 -17.98 -17.65
C PHE A 225 -11.84 -17.83 -17.34
N GLU A 226 -12.51 -16.79 -17.86
CA GLU A 226 -13.95 -16.61 -17.65
C GLU A 226 -14.77 -17.77 -18.22
N ARG A 227 -14.40 -18.28 -19.40
CA ARG A 227 -15.05 -19.45 -20.01
C ARG A 227 -14.90 -20.68 -19.12
N TRP A 228 -13.70 -20.95 -18.65
CA TRP A 228 -13.42 -22.05 -17.73
C TRP A 228 -14.20 -21.91 -16.41
N VAL A 229 -14.30 -20.70 -15.85
CA VAL A 229 -15.10 -20.42 -14.63
C VAL A 229 -16.57 -20.78 -14.85
N HIS A 230 -17.13 -20.39 -15.99
CA HIS A 230 -18.52 -20.67 -16.35
C HIS A 230 -18.77 -22.18 -16.54
N GLU A 231 -17.92 -22.86 -17.31
CA GLU A 231 -18.02 -24.31 -17.58
C GLU A 231 -17.83 -25.15 -16.31
N SER A 232 -16.85 -24.78 -15.48
CA SER A 232 -16.54 -25.47 -14.23
C SER A 232 -17.49 -25.12 -13.09
N LYS A 233 -18.39 -24.15 -13.29
CA LYS A 233 -19.35 -23.64 -12.28
C LYS A 233 -18.66 -23.23 -10.96
N ILE A 234 -17.45 -22.70 -11.05
CA ILE A 234 -16.69 -22.23 -9.89
C ILE A 234 -17.10 -20.79 -9.58
N LYS A 235 -17.28 -20.47 -8.31
CA LYS A 235 -17.48 -19.09 -7.87
C LYS A 235 -16.14 -18.42 -7.65
N ILE A 236 -15.89 -17.32 -8.34
CA ILE A 236 -14.69 -16.49 -8.20
C ILE A 236 -14.96 -15.22 -7.40
N MET A 237 -13.89 -14.65 -6.82
CA MET A 237 -13.92 -13.30 -6.28
C MET A 237 -13.90 -12.29 -7.43
N ARG A 238 -14.70 -11.22 -7.29
CA ARG A 238 -14.74 -10.12 -8.28
C ARG A 238 -13.72 -9.04 -7.92
N PRO A 239 -13.27 -8.22 -8.90
CA PRO A 239 -12.13 -7.32 -8.73
C PRO A 239 -12.21 -6.39 -7.51
N ASN A 240 -13.38 -5.81 -7.27
CA ASN A 240 -13.67 -4.99 -6.10
C ASN A 240 -15.19 -4.96 -5.85
N THR A 241 -15.63 -4.22 -4.83
CA THR A 241 -17.06 -4.11 -4.45
C THR A 241 -17.91 -3.33 -5.43
N MET A 242 -17.31 -2.60 -6.37
CA MET A 242 -17.99 -1.75 -7.35
C MET A 242 -18.08 -2.37 -8.75
N ASN A 243 -17.26 -3.38 -9.05
CA ASN A 243 -17.25 -4.10 -10.32
C ASN A 243 -17.89 -5.49 -10.19
N LYS A 244 -18.89 -5.76 -11.03
CA LYS A 244 -19.54 -7.08 -11.12
C LYS A 244 -18.83 -8.01 -12.09
N PHE A 245 -18.11 -7.45 -13.06
CA PHE A 245 -17.41 -8.18 -14.11
C PHE A 245 -15.90 -7.92 -14.08
N GLY A 246 -15.15 -8.86 -14.64
CA GLY A 246 -13.70 -8.90 -14.56
C GLY A 246 -13.18 -9.90 -13.53
N VAL A 247 -11.85 -9.96 -13.43
CA VAL A 247 -11.10 -11.02 -12.75
C VAL A 247 -9.90 -10.46 -11.99
N VAL A 248 -9.54 -11.08 -10.87
CA VAL A 248 -8.31 -10.79 -10.12
C VAL A 248 -7.20 -11.67 -10.66
N LEU A 249 -6.10 -11.07 -11.13
CA LEU A 249 -5.03 -11.78 -11.85
C LEU A 249 -4.21 -12.70 -10.94
N ASP A 250 -4.02 -12.29 -9.68
CA ASP A 250 -3.35 -13.10 -8.67
C ASP A 250 -4.08 -14.42 -8.41
N ASP A 251 -5.41 -14.43 -8.53
CA ASP A 251 -6.23 -15.61 -8.18
C ASP A 251 -5.93 -16.82 -9.05
N PHE A 252 -5.44 -16.60 -10.28
CA PHE A 252 -5.14 -17.65 -11.23
C PHE A 252 -3.66 -17.72 -11.65
N GLY A 253 -2.77 -17.03 -10.92
CA GLY A 253 -1.32 -17.32 -10.94
C GLY A 253 -0.39 -16.19 -11.38
N MET A 254 -0.89 -14.98 -11.66
CA MET A 254 -0.05 -13.88 -12.17
C MET A 254 0.67 -13.04 -11.10
N GLU A 255 0.56 -13.41 -9.82
CA GLU A 255 1.11 -12.65 -8.69
C GLU A 255 2.59 -12.30 -8.86
N SER A 256 3.43 -13.27 -9.24
CA SER A 256 4.88 -13.06 -9.41
C SER A 256 5.20 -12.08 -10.54
N MET A 257 4.44 -12.14 -11.65
CA MET A 257 4.60 -11.20 -12.76
C MET A 257 4.21 -9.78 -12.35
N LEU A 258 3.06 -9.64 -11.67
CA LEU A 258 2.58 -8.33 -11.21
C LEU A 258 3.46 -7.73 -10.11
N ASP A 259 4.06 -8.57 -9.27
CA ASP A 259 5.04 -8.17 -8.27
C ASP A 259 6.25 -7.50 -8.93
N LYS A 260 6.77 -8.10 -10.01
CA LYS A 260 7.85 -7.52 -10.82
C LYS A 260 7.38 -6.27 -11.57
N LEU A 261 6.17 -6.26 -12.13
CA LEU A 261 5.58 -5.08 -12.78
C LEU A 261 5.61 -3.89 -11.83
N MET A 262 5.10 -4.06 -10.61
CA MET A 262 5.10 -3.02 -9.60
C MET A 262 6.52 -2.60 -9.22
N LYS A 263 7.38 -3.56 -8.84
CA LYS A 263 8.70 -3.27 -8.24
C LYS A 263 9.68 -2.67 -9.24
N ASP A 264 9.72 -3.20 -10.45
CA ASP A 264 10.77 -2.91 -11.42
C ASP A 264 10.37 -1.84 -12.44
N PHE A 265 9.06 -1.61 -12.66
CA PHE A 265 8.58 -0.69 -13.71
C PHE A 265 7.72 0.45 -13.16
N ILE A 266 6.79 0.17 -12.22
CA ILE A 266 5.89 1.22 -11.69
C ILE A 266 6.53 2.01 -10.55
N ARG A 267 7.26 1.35 -9.65
CA ARG A 267 7.92 2.01 -8.51
C ARG A 267 8.98 3.03 -8.95
N PRO A 268 9.81 2.81 -10.00
CA PRO A 268 10.74 3.83 -10.50
C PRO A 268 10.06 5.15 -10.87
N LEU A 269 8.95 5.09 -11.64
CA LEU A 269 8.13 6.24 -11.98
C LEU A 269 7.51 6.85 -10.71
N SER A 270 6.96 6.00 -9.84
CA SER A 270 6.27 6.43 -8.63
C SER A 270 7.17 7.17 -7.65
N ARG A 271 8.44 6.78 -7.56
CA ARG A 271 9.44 7.46 -6.74
C ARG A 271 9.68 8.90 -7.18
N VAL A 272 9.58 9.19 -8.48
CA VAL A 272 9.80 10.54 -9.02
C VAL A 272 8.53 11.37 -8.93
N PHE A 273 7.41 10.84 -9.40
CA PHE A 273 6.19 11.63 -9.61
C PHE A 273 5.18 11.56 -8.45
N PHE A 274 5.33 10.60 -7.55
CA PHE A 274 4.40 10.33 -6.44
C PHE A 274 5.12 10.16 -5.10
N ALA A 275 6.30 10.75 -4.94
CA ALA A 275 7.08 10.69 -3.69
C ALA A 275 6.26 11.15 -2.47
N GLU A 276 5.47 12.22 -2.62
CA GLU A 276 4.61 12.76 -1.56
C GLU A 276 3.46 11.81 -1.17
N PHE A 277 3.14 10.83 -2.02
CA PHE A 277 2.05 9.88 -1.85
C PHE A 277 2.53 8.45 -1.59
N GLY A 278 3.76 8.27 -1.11
CA GLY A 278 4.29 6.93 -0.79
C GLY A 278 4.80 6.13 -1.99
N GLY A 279 4.94 6.77 -3.15
CA GLY A 279 5.43 6.12 -4.38
C GLY A 279 6.84 5.54 -4.28
N CYS A 280 7.64 5.99 -3.32
CA CYS A 280 8.99 5.49 -3.06
C CYS A 280 9.02 4.10 -2.42
N SER A 281 7.95 3.70 -1.73
CA SER A 281 7.91 2.54 -0.83
C SER A 281 6.78 1.56 -1.16
N LEU A 282 6.37 1.51 -2.43
CA LEU A 282 5.37 0.54 -2.91
C LEU A 282 5.89 -0.89 -2.71
N ASP A 283 5.07 -1.73 -2.06
CA ASP A 283 5.44 -3.07 -1.59
C ASP A 283 4.36 -4.13 -1.75
N THR A 284 3.13 -3.72 -2.07
CA THR A 284 1.98 -4.62 -2.25
C THR A 284 1.14 -4.16 -3.42
N HIS A 285 0.57 -5.09 -4.20
CA HIS A 285 -0.32 -4.78 -5.31
C HIS A 285 -1.68 -5.45 -5.18
N HIS A 286 -2.64 -4.98 -5.97
CA HIS A 286 -3.85 -5.71 -6.32
C HIS A 286 -4.10 -5.50 -7.81
N GLY A 287 -3.83 -6.53 -8.60
CA GLY A 287 -3.91 -6.50 -10.06
C GLY A 287 -5.16 -7.20 -10.56
N PHE A 288 -5.94 -6.51 -11.38
CA PHE A 288 -7.21 -7.03 -11.87
C PHE A 288 -7.57 -6.45 -13.24
N ILE A 289 -8.39 -7.21 -13.97
CA ILE A 289 -9.05 -6.72 -15.19
C ILE A 289 -10.47 -6.32 -14.85
N VAL A 290 -10.90 -5.17 -15.38
CA VAL A 290 -12.30 -4.74 -15.39
C VAL A 290 -12.87 -4.82 -16.80
N GLU A 291 -14.15 -5.17 -16.90
CA GLU A 291 -14.86 -5.26 -18.17
C GLU A 291 -16.09 -4.35 -18.19
N TYR A 292 -16.16 -3.48 -19.19
CA TYR A 292 -17.33 -2.64 -19.44
C TYR A 292 -17.95 -2.93 -20.81
N GLY A 293 -19.27 -2.80 -20.90
CA GLY A 293 -20.04 -3.06 -22.11
C GLY A 293 -21.54 -3.20 -21.84
N ILE A 294 -22.33 -3.37 -22.90
CA ILE A 294 -23.81 -3.41 -22.82
C ILE A 294 -24.32 -4.55 -21.92
N HIS A 295 -23.65 -5.71 -21.95
CA HIS A 295 -23.98 -6.89 -21.14
C HIS A 295 -22.97 -7.11 -19.99
N ARG A 296 -22.33 -6.03 -19.55
CA ARG A 296 -21.33 -5.98 -18.49
C ARG A 296 -21.61 -4.77 -17.60
N ASP A 297 -20.63 -4.34 -16.79
CA ASP A 297 -20.73 -3.05 -16.13
C ASP A 297 -20.77 -1.94 -17.20
N ARG A 298 -21.65 -0.96 -17.07
CA ARG A 298 -21.75 0.12 -18.08
C ARG A 298 -20.85 1.29 -17.75
N GLU A 299 -20.79 1.65 -16.48
CA GLU A 299 -20.08 2.80 -15.94
C GLU A 299 -19.57 2.47 -14.53
N LEU A 300 -18.75 3.35 -13.97
CA LEU A 300 -18.30 3.26 -12.59
C LEU A 300 -18.46 4.62 -11.92
N GLY A 301 -19.23 4.63 -10.83
CA GLY A 301 -19.54 5.85 -10.09
C GLY A 301 -18.31 6.57 -9.54
N PHE A 302 -18.51 7.76 -9.01
CA PHE A 302 -17.44 8.59 -8.46
C PHE A 302 -16.79 7.97 -7.21
N HIS A 303 -15.47 7.81 -7.21
CA HIS A 303 -14.72 7.14 -6.16
C HIS A 303 -13.25 7.60 -6.08
N VAL A 304 -12.53 7.00 -5.14
CA VAL A 304 -11.06 6.99 -5.02
C VAL A 304 -10.61 5.54 -4.97
N ASP A 305 -9.36 5.27 -5.32
CA ASP A 305 -8.79 3.92 -5.21
C ASP A 305 -8.19 3.68 -3.83
N ASP A 306 -8.24 2.43 -3.39
CA ASP A 306 -7.46 1.94 -2.25
C ASP A 306 -6.00 1.68 -2.67
N SER A 307 -5.32 2.74 -3.11
CA SER A 307 -3.93 2.68 -3.55
C SER A 307 -3.18 3.97 -3.21
N GLU A 308 -1.86 3.88 -3.12
CA GLU A 308 -1.00 5.07 -3.14
C GLU A 308 -0.88 5.58 -4.59
N VAL A 309 -0.65 4.64 -5.52
CA VAL A 309 -0.56 4.87 -6.97
C VAL A 309 -1.39 3.81 -7.70
N THR A 310 -2.20 4.24 -8.66
CA THR A 310 -2.97 3.37 -9.55
C THR A 310 -2.40 3.46 -10.96
N LEU A 311 -2.10 2.30 -11.54
CA LEU A 311 -1.90 2.12 -12.97
C LEU A 311 -3.20 1.64 -13.60
N ASN A 312 -3.60 2.25 -14.71
CA ASN A 312 -4.75 1.84 -15.52
C ASN A 312 -4.36 1.79 -17.00
N VAL A 313 -4.35 0.60 -17.61
CA VAL A 313 -3.93 0.40 -19.00
C VAL A 313 -5.10 -0.12 -19.81
N CYS A 314 -5.39 0.51 -20.96
CA CYS A 314 -6.43 0.03 -21.86
C CYS A 314 -5.94 -1.18 -22.66
N LEU A 315 -6.70 -2.26 -22.65
CA LEU A 315 -6.41 -3.49 -23.40
C LEU A 315 -7.33 -3.67 -24.61
N GLY A 316 -8.59 -3.23 -24.51
CA GLY A 316 -9.57 -3.38 -25.58
C GLY A 316 -9.28 -2.47 -26.78
N LYS A 317 -9.68 -2.90 -27.99
CA LYS A 317 -9.51 -2.15 -29.24
C LYS A 317 -10.81 -1.61 -29.84
N GLU A 318 -11.93 -2.29 -29.61
CA GLU A 318 -13.21 -2.00 -30.28
C GLU A 318 -14.30 -1.62 -29.25
N PHE A 319 -14.34 -0.35 -28.87
CA PHE A 319 -15.40 0.21 -28.04
C PHE A 319 -15.54 1.72 -28.25
N SER A 320 -16.66 2.30 -27.79
CA SER A 320 -16.85 3.76 -27.74
C SER A 320 -17.43 4.21 -26.39
N GLY A 321 -17.17 5.47 -26.03
CA GLY A 321 -17.44 5.98 -24.70
C GLY A 321 -16.52 5.37 -23.65
N GLY A 322 -16.97 5.36 -22.39
CA GLY A 322 -16.18 4.78 -21.30
C GLY A 322 -14.99 5.64 -20.87
N GLU A 323 -15.03 6.95 -21.12
CA GLU A 323 -13.98 7.87 -20.70
C GLU A 323 -13.83 7.85 -19.18
N LEU A 324 -12.58 7.92 -18.70
CA LEU A 324 -12.33 8.20 -17.30
C LEU A 324 -12.49 9.68 -17.05
N PHE A 325 -13.20 10.03 -15.98
CA PHE A 325 -13.35 11.42 -15.58
C PHE A 325 -12.68 11.63 -14.23
N PHE A 326 -11.83 12.65 -14.12
CA PHE A 326 -11.06 13.03 -12.95
C PHE A 326 -11.53 14.37 -12.41
N ARG A 327 -11.55 14.50 -11.08
CA ARG A 327 -12.07 15.65 -10.35
C ARG A 327 -11.13 16.09 -9.23
N GLY A 328 -9.83 16.01 -9.51
CA GLY A 328 -8.75 16.41 -8.60
C GLY A 328 -8.54 15.50 -7.39
N ALA A 329 -7.31 15.51 -6.87
CA ALA A 329 -6.94 14.77 -5.66
C ALA A 329 -7.37 15.51 -4.38
N ARG A 330 -7.73 14.73 -3.36
CA ARG A 330 -8.18 15.22 -2.05
C ARG A 330 -7.51 14.51 -0.89
N CYS A 331 -7.28 15.25 0.19
CA CYS A 331 -7.01 14.66 1.50
C CYS A 331 -8.31 14.12 2.11
N ASP A 332 -8.19 13.27 3.13
CA ASP A 332 -9.34 12.60 3.75
C ASP A 332 -10.41 13.60 4.24
N ALA A 333 -9.98 14.74 4.79
CA ALA A 333 -10.88 15.80 5.25
C ALA A 333 -11.67 16.51 4.14
N HIS A 334 -11.28 16.38 2.88
CA HIS A 334 -11.86 17.12 1.75
C HIS A 334 -12.29 16.20 0.59
N VAL A 335 -12.37 14.88 0.79
CA VAL A 335 -12.74 13.94 -0.27
C VAL A 335 -14.09 14.26 -0.91
N ASN A 336 -15.03 14.78 -0.13
CA ASN A 336 -16.38 15.14 -0.57
C ASN A 336 -16.56 16.62 -0.96
N SER A 337 -15.48 17.40 -1.05
CA SER A 337 -15.57 18.81 -1.46
C SER A 337 -15.86 18.97 -2.94
N ASP A 338 -16.38 20.12 -3.38
CA ASP A 338 -16.61 20.35 -4.80
C ASP A 338 -15.31 20.37 -5.61
N SER A 339 -15.48 20.20 -6.92
CA SER A 339 -14.38 20.20 -7.89
C SER A 339 -14.28 21.58 -8.54
N GLN A 340 -13.06 22.05 -8.76
CA GLN A 340 -12.82 23.28 -9.51
C GLN A 340 -12.66 22.97 -11.01
N LEU A 341 -12.86 23.98 -11.87
CA LEU A 341 -12.76 23.81 -13.32
C LEU A 341 -11.39 23.29 -13.75
N GLU A 342 -10.31 23.73 -13.09
CA GLU A 342 -8.94 23.32 -13.39
C GLU A 342 -8.63 21.87 -12.96
N GLU A 343 -9.54 21.24 -12.21
CA GLU A 343 -9.42 19.87 -11.72
C GLU A 343 -10.25 18.88 -12.54
N ILE A 344 -11.04 19.37 -13.49
CA ILE A 344 -11.86 18.57 -14.39
C ILE A 344 -11.00 18.12 -15.55
N PHE A 345 -10.80 16.81 -15.66
CA PHE A 345 -10.11 16.20 -16.78
C PHE A 345 -10.81 14.91 -17.18
N ASP A 346 -11.11 14.76 -18.46
CA ASP A 346 -11.72 13.54 -18.99
C ASP A 346 -10.74 12.91 -19.99
N TYR A 347 -10.49 11.61 -19.83
CA TYR A 347 -9.52 10.85 -20.61
C TYR A 347 -10.21 9.79 -21.47
N SER A 348 -9.91 9.84 -22.77
CA SER A 348 -10.34 8.83 -23.73
C SER A 348 -9.29 7.72 -23.81
N HIS A 349 -9.72 6.48 -23.63
CA HIS A 349 -8.81 5.34 -23.63
C HIS A 349 -8.23 5.06 -25.03
N VAL A 350 -6.94 4.72 -25.04
CA VAL A 350 -6.19 4.29 -26.22
C VAL A 350 -5.56 2.92 -25.91
N PRO A 351 -5.74 1.89 -26.75
CA PRO A 351 -5.18 0.56 -26.50
C PRO A 351 -3.66 0.62 -26.29
N GLY A 352 -3.14 -0.12 -25.30
CA GLY A 352 -1.72 -0.14 -24.94
C GLY A 352 -1.23 1.09 -24.16
N GLN A 353 -2.02 2.16 -24.07
CA GLN A 353 -1.68 3.33 -23.26
C GLN A 353 -2.11 3.18 -21.81
N ALA A 354 -1.21 3.62 -20.94
CA ALA A 354 -1.36 3.66 -19.50
C ALA A 354 -1.72 5.06 -19.01
N ILE A 355 -2.51 5.11 -17.94
CA ILE A 355 -2.68 6.26 -17.05
C ILE A 355 -2.11 5.87 -15.70
N LEU A 356 -1.29 6.74 -15.13
CA LEU A 356 -0.76 6.62 -13.78
C LEU A 356 -1.21 7.83 -12.96
N HIS A 357 -1.88 7.58 -11.85
CA HIS A 357 -2.38 8.62 -10.96
C HIS A 357 -2.32 8.18 -9.49
N SER A 358 -2.37 9.14 -8.57
CA SER A 358 -2.56 8.81 -7.15
C SER A 358 -3.91 8.14 -6.94
N GLY A 359 -4.00 7.13 -6.08
CA GLY A 359 -5.29 6.54 -5.71
C GLY A 359 -6.25 7.52 -5.04
N ARG A 360 -5.71 8.62 -4.47
CA ARG A 360 -6.48 9.73 -3.89
C ARG A 360 -7.06 10.70 -4.94
N HIS A 361 -6.76 10.50 -6.23
CA HIS A 361 -7.47 11.22 -7.29
C HIS A 361 -8.90 10.73 -7.36
N ARG A 362 -9.84 11.67 -7.22
CA ARG A 362 -11.25 11.34 -7.32
C ARG A 362 -11.63 11.22 -8.77
N HIS A 363 -12.23 10.10 -9.15
CA HIS A 363 -12.51 9.79 -10.53
C HIS A 363 -13.66 8.79 -10.68
N GLY A 364 -14.03 8.49 -11.91
CA GLY A 364 -14.97 7.44 -12.27
C GLY A 364 -14.87 7.12 -13.76
N ALA A 365 -15.71 6.22 -14.22
CA ALA A 365 -15.79 5.85 -15.63
C ALA A 365 -17.18 6.20 -16.16
N LYS A 366 -17.25 6.92 -17.28
CA LYS A 366 -18.50 7.16 -18.01
C LYS A 366 -19.02 5.87 -18.62
N ALA A 367 -20.26 5.91 -19.12
CA ALA A 367 -20.88 4.77 -19.77
C ALA A 367 -20.14 4.36 -21.05
N THR A 368 -19.84 3.07 -21.17
CA THR A 368 -19.45 2.46 -22.46
C THR A 368 -20.70 2.34 -23.32
N VAL A 369 -20.64 2.92 -24.53
CA VAL A 369 -21.77 3.07 -25.45
C VAL A 369 -21.86 1.89 -26.41
N SER A 370 -20.72 1.41 -26.90
CA SER A 370 -20.63 0.22 -27.75
C SER A 370 -19.35 -0.57 -27.48
N GLY A 371 -19.34 -1.85 -27.86
CA GLY A 371 -18.18 -2.73 -27.74
C GLY A 371 -17.92 -3.25 -26.32
N LYS A 372 -16.73 -3.83 -26.14
CA LYS A 372 -16.22 -4.35 -24.85
C LYS A 372 -14.94 -3.61 -24.51
N ARG A 373 -15.00 -2.79 -23.46
CA ARG A 373 -13.82 -2.09 -22.92
C ARG A 373 -13.20 -2.93 -21.82
N MET A 374 -11.92 -3.27 -21.98
CA MET A 374 -11.14 -3.99 -20.96
C MET A 374 -9.94 -3.17 -20.55
N ASN A 375 -9.70 -3.09 -19.25
CA ASN A 375 -8.55 -2.38 -18.69
C ASN A 375 -7.84 -3.23 -17.65
N LEU A 376 -6.51 -3.23 -17.70
CA LEU A 376 -5.64 -3.70 -16.64
C LEU A 376 -5.50 -2.61 -15.58
N ILE A 377 -5.89 -2.91 -14.36
CA ILE A 377 -5.71 -2.03 -13.20
C ILE A 377 -4.71 -2.67 -12.24
N LEU A 378 -3.74 -1.88 -11.78
CA LEU A 378 -2.83 -2.27 -10.72
C LEU A 378 -2.87 -1.21 -9.61
N TRP A 379 -3.47 -1.58 -8.48
CA TRP A 379 -3.42 -0.77 -7.27
C TRP A 379 -2.14 -1.06 -6.52
N CYS A 380 -1.19 -0.12 -6.58
CA CYS A 380 0.08 -0.22 -5.87
C CYS A 380 -0.05 0.45 -4.50
N ARG A 381 0.33 -0.27 -3.46
CA ARG A 381 0.23 0.16 -2.07
C ARG A 381 1.58 0.17 -1.38
N SER A 382 1.70 1.02 -0.36
CA SER A 382 2.85 1.09 0.52
C SER A 382 2.43 0.89 1.97
N SER A 383 2.77 -0.28 2.54
CA SER A 383 2.53 -0.56 3.96
C SER A 383 3.19 0.48 4.87
N THR A 384 4.41 0.89 4.52
CA THR A 384 5.21 1.87 5.30
C THR A 384 4.56 3.25 5.28
N PHE A 385 4.11 3.72 4.12
CA PHE A 385 3.46 5.02 4.00
C PHE A 385 2.13 5.03 4.75
N ARG A 386 1.30 3.99 4.59
CA ARG A 386 0.01 3.84 5.27
C ARG A 386 0.15 3.86 6.79
N GLU A 387 1.22 3.27 7.32
CA GLU A 387 1.49 3.30 8.74
C GLU A 387 1.97 4.69 9.19
N MET A 388 2.89 5.29 8.44
CA MET A 388 3.43 6.62 8.75
C MET A 388 2.34 7.70 8.83
N ILE A 389 1.39 7.72 7.88
CA ILE A 389 0.35 8.76 7.83
C ILE A 389 -0.64 8.71 9.00
N LYS A 390 -0.79 7.57 9.70
CA LYS A 390 -1.63 7.48 10.92
C LYS A 390 -1.10 8.37 12.05
N TYR A 391 0.20 8.61 12.08
CA TYR A 391 0.87 9.38 13.14
C TYR A 391 1.20 10.82 12.73
N GLN A 392 1.20 11.12 11.43
CA GLN A 392 1.44 12.47 10.93
C GLN A 392 0.16 13.31 10.96
N ARG A 393 0.02 14.16 11.99
CA ARG A 393 -0.99 15.24 12.02
C ARG A 393 -0.82 16.24 10.86
N ALA A 394 0.36 16.28 10.25
CA ALA A 394 0.76 17.22 9.19
C ALA A 394 0.36 16.79 7.77
N PHE A 395 -0.25 15.61 7.56
CA PHE A 395 -0.77 15.23 6.25
C PHE A 395 -2.09 15.97 5.86
N ALA A 396 -2.34 17.10 6.53
CA ALA A 396 -3.39 18.06 6.20
C ALA A 396 -2.76 19.23 5.44
N GLY A 397 -3.43 19.73 4.40
CA GLY A 397 -2.99 20.96 3.72
C GLY A 397 -2.51 20.80 2.27
N TRP A 398 -2.30 19.57 1.80
CA TRP A 398 -1.69 19.33 0.49
C TRP A 398 -2.68 19.36 -0.68
N CYS A 399 -3.97 19.10 -0.47
CA CYS A 399 -4.91 18.97 -1.59
C CYS A 399 -5.36 20.32 -2.18
N GLY A 400 -6.04 20.27 -3.35
CA GLY A 400 -6.57 21.47 -4.03
C GLY A 400 -7.39 22.37 -3.12
N GLU A 401 -8.34 21.79 -2.39
CA GLU A 401 -9.22 22.52 -1.47
C GLU A 401 -8.47 23.13 -0.26
N CYS A 402 -7.48 22.41 0.27
CA CYS A 402 -6.62 22.95 1.33
C CYS A 402 -5.88 24.21 0.87
N ARG A 403 -5.26 24.16 -0.32
CA ARG A 403 -4.52 25.28 -0.90
C ARG A 403 -5.43 26.46 -1.18
N ARG A 404 -6.67 26.21 -1.65
CA ARG A 404 -7.69 27.24 -1.87
C ARG A 404 -8.06 27.96 -0.58
N LYS A 405 -8.47 27.21 0.46
CA LYS A 405 -8.79 27.77 1.79
C LYS A 405 -7.61 28.54 2.39
N LYS A 406 -6.36 28.11 2.14
CA LYS A 406 -5.16 28.85 2.55
C LYS A 406 -5.04 30.19 1.82
N LYS A 407 -5.11 30.20 0.48
CA LYS A 407 -5.06 31.43 -0.33
C LYS A 407 -6.19 32.41 -0.01
N GLU A 408 -7.39 31.91 0.26
CA GLU A 408 -8.54 32.74 0.64
C GLU A 408 -8.30 33.46 1.98
N ARG A 409 -7.78 32.75 2.99
CA ARG A 409 -7.39 33.36 4.28
C ARG A 409 -6.29 34.40 4.11
N GLU A 410 -5.29 34.12 3.27
CA GLU A 410 -4.21 35.07 2.97
C GLU A 410 -4.77 36.34 2.29
N ARG A 411 -5.67 36.20 1.32
CA ARG A 411 -6.32 37.34 0.65
C ARG A 411 -7.12 38.20 1.61
N LEU A 412 -7.92 37.58 2.50
CA LEU A 412 -8.70 38.30 3.51
C LEU A 412 -7.80 39.02 4.51
N SER A 413 -6.71 38.38 4.94
CA SER A 413 -5.71 39.00 5.83
C SER A 413 -5.07 40.24 5.19
N ILE A 414 -4.61 40.12 3.93
CA ILE A 414 -4.03 41.25 3.18
C ILE A 414 -5.05 42.39 3.02
N ALA A 415 -6.31 42.08 2.71
CA ALA A 415 -7.36 43.08 2.58
C ALA A 415 -7.61 43.82 3.90
N ALA A 416 -7.68 43.09 5.02
CA ALA A 416 -7.84 43.67 6.35
C ALA A 416 -6.66 44.57 6.73
N THR A 417 -5.41 44.13 6.51
CA THR A 417 -4.22 44.95 6.77
C THR A 417 -4.19 46.22 5.91
N LYS A 418 -4.55 46.12 4.61
CA LYS A 418 -4.64 47.30 3.73
C LYS A 418 -5.69 48.30 4.24
N GLN A 419 -6.85 47.82 4.67
CA GLN A 419 -7.90 48.67 5.20
C GLN A 419 -7.47 49.37 6.50
N GLU A 420 -6.77 48.66 7.39
CA GLU A 420 -6.23 49.23 8.62
C GLU A 420 -5.17 50.31 8.34
N LEU A 421 -4.27 50.07 7.39
CA LEU A 421 -3.27 51.06 6.97
C LEU A 421 -3.92 52.31 6.35
N LEU A 422 -4.97 52.13 5.54
CA LEU A 422 -5.75 53.24 4.97
C LEU A 422 -6.43 54.06 6.06
N LYS A 423 -7.06 53.42 7.05
CA LYS A 423 -7.68 54.10 8.20
C LYS A 423 -6.67 54.92 8.99
N ARG A 424 -5.48 54.36 9.27
CA ARG A 424 -4.40 55.08 9.96
C ARG A 424 -3.89 56.29 9.16
N ARG A 425 -3.84 56.17 7.83
CA ARG A 425 -3.43 57.27 6.95
C ARG A 425 -4.47 58.38 6.82
N MET A 426 -5.76 58.08 7.02
CA MET A 426 -6.85 59.07 7.05
C MET A 426 -7.02 59.72 8.43
N ALA A 427 -6.47 59.12 9.49
CA ALA A 427 -6.50 59.65 10.86
C ALA A 427 -5.29 60.54 11.20
N LEU A 428 -4.31 60.62 10.29
CA LEU A 428 -3.21 61.58 10.27
C LEU A 428 -3.56 62.68 9.27
#